data_AF-A0A0G1N677-F1
#
_entry.id   AF-A0A0G1N677-F1
#
_cell.length_a   1.000
_cell.length_b   1.000
_cell.length_c   1.000
_cell.angle_alpha   90.00
_cell.angle_beta   90.00
_cell.angle_gamma   90.00
#
_symmetry.space_group_name_H-M   'P 1'
#
loop_
_entity.id
_entity.type
_entity.pdbx_description
1 polymer ?
#
loop_
_entity_poly.entity_id
_entity_poly.type
_entity_poly.pdbx_seq_one_letter_code
_entity_poly.pdbx_strand_id
1 'polypeptide(L)' 'MEQELGNATVAISLKTALMFGFYIMSAAYIIFTIVMYYHWNEYSVNARVTSITLITYLVTTVPLIATLGIIALSF' A
#
# COMPACT_ATOMS: atom_id res chain seq x y z
N MET A 1 7.22 43.52 -23.30
CA MET A 1 6.22 42.47 -23.01
C MET A 1 6.94 41.46 -22.13
N GLU A 2 7.04 41.79 -20.85
CA GLU A 2 7.77 40.99 -19.87
C GLU A 2 6.82 39.91 -19.37
N GLN A 3 7.08 38.67 -19.80
CA GLN A 3 6.35 37.51 -19.34
C GLN A 3 6.81 37.24 -17.91
N GLU A 4 5.99 37.62 -16.93
CA GLU A 4 6.20 37.21 -15.55
C GLU A 4 6.11 35.68 -15.50
N LEU A 5 7.27 35.04 -15.44
CA LEU A 5 7.44 33.64 -15.07
C LEU A 5 7.07 33.52 -13.59
N GLY A 6 5.77 33.62 -13.30
CA GLY A 6 5.22 33.31 -12.00
C GLY A 6 5.63 31.89 -11.65
N ASN A 7 6.41 31.76 -10.59
CA ASN A 7 6.76 30.47 -10.00
C ASN A 7 5.46 29.69 -9.78
N ALA A 8 5.19 28.72 -10.65
CA ALA A 8 4.01 27.87 -10.55
C ALA A 8 4.20 26.95 -9.34
N THR A 9 3.77 27.40 -8.17
CA THR A 9 3.63 26.56 -7.00
C THR A 9 2.47 25.61 -7.25
N VAL A 10 2.79 24.37 -7.62
CA VAL A 10 1.79 23.30 -7.72
C VAL A 10 1.35 22.95 -6.30
N ALA A 11 0.27 23.57 -5.84
CA ALA A 11 -0.38 23.19 -4.60
C ALA A 11 -1.09 21.84 -4.79
N ILE A 12 -0.58 20.79 -4.16
CA ILE A 12 -1.23 19.47 -4.18
C ILE A 12 -2.35 19.46 -3.14
N SER A 13 -3.57 19.16 -3.59
CA SER A 13 -4.69 19.01 -2.65
C SER A 13 -4.51 17.77 -1.77
N LEU A 14 -5.00 17.82 -0.52
CA LEU A 14 -4.98 16.67 0.38
C LEU A 14 -5.67 15.44 -0.25
N LYS A 15 -6.76 15.66 -1.00
CA LYS A 15 -7.47 14.60 -1.75
C LYS A 15 -6.55 13.92 -2.77
N THR A 16 -5.82 14.70 -3.56
CA THR A 16 -4.86 14.18 -4.54
C THR A 16 -3.73 13.39 -3.87
N ALA A 17 -3.17 13.90 -2.78
CA ALA A 17 -2.11 13.24 -2.04
C ALA A 17 -2.55 11.89 -1.47
N LEU A 18 -3.75 11.84 -0.88
CA LEU A 18 -4.32 10.61 -0.32
C LEU A 18 -4.66 9.57 -1.40
N MET A 19 -5.21 9.99 -2.55
CA MET A 19 -5.43 9.07 -3.69
C MET A 19 -4.11 8.49 -4.20
N PHE A 20 -3.07 9.31 -4.30
CA PHE A 20 -1.75 8.83 -4.71
C PHE A 20 -1.19 7.82 -3.70
N GLY A 21 -1.29 8.11 -2.41
CA GLY A 21 -0.91 7.19 -1.33
C GLY A 21 -1.70 5.87 -1.38
N PHE A 22 -3.01 5.92 -1.65
CA PHE A 22 -3.85 4.73 -1.83
C PHE A 22 -3.31 3.81 -2.93
N TYR A 23 -2.96 4.35 -4.10
CA TYR A 23 -2.44 3.56 -5.21
C TYR A 23 -1.07 2.96 -4.91
N ILE A 24 -0.16 3.72 -4.29
CA ILE A 24 1.16 3.20 -3.89
C ILE A 24 1.02 2.07 -2.88
N MET A 25 0.20 2.25 -1.85
CA MET A 25 -0.04 1.23 -0.84
C MET A 25 -0.67 -0.02 -1.44
N SER A 26 -1.61 0.15 -2.39
CA SER A 26 -2.23 -0.97 -3.11
C SER A 26 -1.20 -1.74 -3.94
N ALA A 27 -0.32 -1.05 -4.67
CA ALA A 27 0.75 -1.68 -5.44
C ALA A 27 1.74 -2.43 -4.55
N ALA A 28 2.15 -1.82 -3.43
CA ALA A 28 3.00 -2.47 -2.44
C ALA A 28 2.35 -3.71 -1.84
N TYR A 29 1.04 -3.66 -1.57
CA TYR A 29 0.29 -4.80 -1.06
C TYR A 29 0.26 -5.97 -2.06
N ILE A 30 0.08 -5.69 -3.35
CA ILE A 30 0.12 -6.73 -4.40
C ILE A 30 1.46 -7.47 -4.37
N ILE A 31 2.57 -6.72 -4.33
CA ILE A 31 3.93 -7.31 -4.27
C ILE A 31 4.08 -8.14 -2.99
N PHE A 32 3.66 -7.60 -1.84
CA PHE A 32 3.66 -8.32 -0.58
C PHE A 32 2.88 -9.64 -0.67
N THR A 33 1.67 -9.62 -1.22
CA THR A 33 0.85 -10.84 -1.38
C THR A 33 1.54 -11.88 -2.24
N ILE A 34 2.21 -11.48 -3.34
CA ILE A 34 2.98 -12.40 -4.19
C ILE A 34 4.11 -13.08 -3.39
N VAL A 35 4.86 -12.32 -2.58
CA VAL A 35 5.94 -12.86 -1.73
C VAL A 35 5.39 -13.83 -0.70
N MET A 36 4.25 -13.51 -0.08
CA MET A 36 3.62 -14.38 0.91
C MET A 36 3.06 -15.66 0.27
N TYR A 37 2.52 -15.56 -0.94
CA TYR A 37 2.08 -16.71 -1.72
C TYR A 37 3.26 -17.65 -2.04
N TYR A 38 4.40 -17.10 -2.46
CA TYR A 38 5.61 -17.89 -2.66
C TYR A 38 6.05 -18.62 -1.38
N HIS A 39 6.07 -17.92 -0.24
CA HIS A 39 6.43 -18.56 1.04
C HIS A 39 5.48 -19.68 1.43
N TRP A 40 4.18 -19.50 1.19
CA TRP A 40 3.19 -20.54 1.41
C TRP A 40 3.45 -21.76 0.52
N ASN A 41 3.68 -21.55 -0.78
CA ASN A 41 3.87 -22.66 -1.72
C ASN A 41 5.18 -23.43 -1.47
N GLU A 42 6.28 -22.71 -1.22
CA GLU A 42 7.61 -23.31 -1.10
C GLU A 42 7.89 -23.88 0.31
N TYR A 43 7.40 -23.22 1.36
CA TYR A 43 7.81 -23.51 2.74
C TYR A 43 6.68 -24.03 3.65
N SER A 44 5.50 -24.33 3.10
CA SER A 44 4.33 -24.84 3.88
C SER A 44 4.61 -26.12 4.66
N VAL A 45 5.57 -26.93 4.22
CA VAL A 45 5.99 -28.17 4.92
C VAL A 45 6.69 -27.90 6.26
N ASN A 46 7.20 -26.68 6.47
CA ASN A 46 7.81 -26.26 7.72
C ASN A 46 6.81 -25.46 8.56
N ALA A 47 6.34 -26.05 9.66
CA ALA A 47 5.33 -25.44 10.54
C ALA A 47 5.77 -24.08 11.10
N ARG A 48 7.07 -23.90 11.40
CA ARG A 48 7.60 -22.64 11.94
C ARG A 48 7.54 -21.53 10.89
N VAL A 49 8.00 -21.81 9.67
CA VAL A 49 7.98 -20.84 8.57
C VAL A 49 6.54 -20.48 8.22
N THR A 50 5.67 -21.48 8.11
CA THR A 50 4.23 -21.30 7.85
C THR A 50 3.56 -20.40 8.89
N SER A 51 3.86 -20.60 10.17
CA SER A 51 3.31 -19.77 11.25
C SER A 51 3.76 -18.31 11.14
N ILE A 52 5.04 -18.08 10.81
CA ILE A 52 5.57 -16.73 10.58
C ILE A 52 4.88 -16.11 9.36
N THR A 53 4.75 -16.83 8.25
CA THR A 53 4.04 -16.36 7.05
C THR A 53 2.61 -15.97 7.38
N LEU A 54 1.85 -16.78 8.12
CA LEU A 54 0.47 -16.45 8.49
C LEU A 54 0.39 -15.21 9.40
N ILE A 55 1.24 -15.13 10.43
CA ILE A 55 1.27 -13.98 11.36
C ILE A 55 1.62 -12.70 10.60
N THR A 56 2.69 -12.71 9.81
CA THR A 56 3.09 -11.56 8.99
C THR A 56 1.99 -11.17 8.01
N TYR A 57 1.33 -12.14 7.37
CA TYR A 57 0.22 -11.87 6.45
C TYR A 57 -0.91 -11.14 7.17
N LEU A 58 -1.35 -11.64 8.32
CA LEU A 58 -2.47 -11.04 9.08
C LEU A 58 -2.12 -9.66 9.65
N VAL A 59 -0.96 -9.53 10.29
CA VAL A 59 -0.51 -8.29 10.95
C VAL A 59 -0.29 -7.17 9.94
N THR A 60 0.10 -7.48 8.70
CA THR A 60 0.22 -6.47 7.65
C THR A 60 -1.10 -6.22 6.93
N THR A 61 -1.85 -7.26 6.59
CA THR A 61 -3.06 -7.14 5.75
C THR A 61 -4.20 -6.44 6.48
N VAL A 62 -4.47 -6.79 7.75
CA VAL A 62 -5.64 -6.26 8.47
C VAL A 62 -5.54 -4.74 8.67
N PRO A 63 -4.42 -4.18 9.19
CA PRO A 63 -4.30 -2.73 9.32
C PRO A 63 -4.30 -2.03 7.98
N LEU A 64 -3.66 -2.61 6.96
CA LEU A 64 -3.58 -1.98 5.65
C LEU A 64 -4.96 -1.87 4.99
N ILE A 65 -5.76 -2.96 5.00
CA ILE A 65 -7.12 -2.93 4.46
C ILE A 65 -7.99 -1.93 5.24
N ALA A 66 -7.86 -1.86 6.57
CA ALA A 66 -8.58 -0.87 7.36
C ALA A 66 -8.22 0.56 6.94
N THR A 67 -6.92 0.87 6.79
CA THR A 67 -6.46 2.19 6.32
C THR A 67 -6.93 2.50 4.91
N LEU A 68 -6.80 1.55 3.97
CA LEU A 68 -7.26 1.74 2.59
C LEU A 68 -8.78 1.92 2.52
N GLY A 69 -9.55 1.18 3.32
CA GLY A 69 -11.00 1.33 3.41
C GLY A 69 -11.41 2.71 3.93
N ILE A 70 -10.76 3.21 4.98
CA ILE A 70 -11.00 4.58 5.49
C ILE A 70 -10.70 5.62 4.42
N ILE A 71 -9.58 5.48 3.70
CA ILE A 71 -9.20 6.41 2.62
C ILE A 71 -10.21 6.33 1.46
N ALA A 72 -10.65 5.13 1.08
CA ALA A 72 -11.61 4.94 -0.01
C ALA A 72 -12.97 5.59 0.30
N LEU A 73 -13.42 5.59 1.55
CA LEU A 73 -14.65 6.25 1.99
C LEU A 73 -14.53 7.78 2.10
N SER A 74 -13.33 8.34 1.93
CA SER A 74 -13.07 9.78 2.05
C SER A 74 -13.19 10.57 0.74
N PHE A 75 -13.49 9.89 -0.39
CA PHE A 75 -13.57 10.51 -1.73
C PHE A 75 -14.88 10.30 -2.44
#